data_AF-A0A3C1Z199-F1
#
_entry.id   AF-A0A3C1Z199-F1
#
_cell.length_a   1.000
_cell.length_b   1.000
_cell.length_c   1.000
_cell.angle_alpha   90.00
_cell.angle_beta   90.00
_cell.angle_gamma   90.00
#
_symmetry.space_group_name_H-M   'P 1'
#
loop_
_entity.id
_entity.type
_entity.pdbx_description
1 polymer ?
#
loop_
_entity_poly.entity_id
_entity_poly.type
_entity_poly.pdbx_seq_one_letter_code
_entity_poly.pdbx_strand_id
1 'polypeptide(L)'
;MANLLAVRPTAAQQPGRVIEVGAQRTVKTLSAASRLAKDGDIIEVDGGDYVGDVAVWTQNDLTIRANNGRARLLAQGASAESKGIWVVRGGKFTVEGFDFVGATVSDRNGAGIRFEKGDLRVENCRFLENDNGILTGSNPDSTLEIVNSEFGNNGFGDGQSHNLYVGAIGLLKVTGSYFHHAKVGHLLKSRAGRNLIFYNRLTDEIGGGASYELEFPNGGLAYVIGNLIQQSSTTENPTVISFGAEGYRAQSNRLFLVNNTLVDMRPQGGQFLRVKGGANVFAVNNLLVGKSTLESGVAGDYRNNFNVDLDEFVLAVREDFHLKPGSKLIGKAVMVDAIDGVALRPMAEYKHPRSVRALRGGAISPGAMQ
;
A
#
# COMPACT_ATOMS: atom_id res chain seq x y z
N MET A 1 -4.62 -58.80 -4.05
CA MET A 1 -3.99 -57.85 -4.99
C MET A 1 -3.95 -56.48 -4.34
N ALA A 2 -2.78 -56.07 -3.83
CA ALA A 2 -2.59 -54.77 -3.19
C ALA A 2 -1.97 -53.82 -4.21
N ASN A 3 -2.70 -52.77 -4.58
CA ASN A 3 -2.17 -51.70 -5.44
C ASN A 3 -1.27 -50.79 -4.60
N LEU A 4 0.04 -50.86 -4.84
CA LEU A 4 1.00 -49.85 -4.40
C LEU A 4 0.73 -48.56 -5.19
N LEU A 5 0.26 -47.52 -4.50
CA LEU A 5 0.24 -46.15 -5.01
C LEU A 5 1.69 -45.66 -5.12
N ALA A 6 2.20 -45.59 -6.36
CA ALA A 6 3.46 -44.94 -6.65
C ALA A 6 3.33 -43.42 -6.40
N VAL A 7 3.90 -42.95 -5.28
CA VAL A 7 4.15 -41.53 -5.06
C VAL A 7 5.18 -41.09 -6.10
N ARG A 8 4.76 -40.34 -7.12
CA ARG A 8 5.71 -39.68 -8.03
C ARG A 8 6.43 -38.59 -7.25
N PRO A 9 7.78 -38.58 -7.22
CA PRO A 9 8.51 -37.46 -6.63
C PRO A 9 8.18 -36.20 -7.41
N THR A 10 7.71 -35.16 -6.72
CA THR A 10 7.65 -33.80 -7.26
C THR A 10 9.08 -33.42 -7.63
N ALA A 11 9.34 -33.21 -8.92
CA ALA A 11 10.64 -32.73 -9.37
C ALA A 11 10.93 -31.41 -8.64
N ALA A 12 12.02 -31.35 -7.88
CA ALA A 12 12.52 -30.10 -7.34
C ALA A 12 12.80 -29.18 -8.53
N GLN A 13 12.07 -28.06 -8.61
CA GLN A 13 12.28 -27.06 -9.64
C GLN A 13 13.72 -26.56 -9.50
N GLN A 14 14.54 -26.72 -10.54
CA GLN A 14 15.90 -26.21 -10.49
C GLN A 14 15.83 -24.70 -10.24
N PRO A 15 16.63 -24.16 -9.30
CA PRO A 15 16.66 -22.73 -9.07
C PRO A 15 17.01 -22.03 -10.38
N GLY A 16 16.29 -20.94 -10.66
CA GLY A 16 16.52 -20.13 -11.86
C GLY A 16 17.96 -19.66 -11.98
N ARG A 17 18.40 -19.38 -13.21
CA ARG A 17 19.73 -18.82 -13.44
C ARG A 17 19.83 -17.46 -12.73
N VAL A 18 20.95 -17.26 -12.03
CA VAL A 18 21.25 -15.98 -11.38
C VAL A 18 22.00 -15.06 -12.35
N ILE A 19 21.54 -13.82 -12.48
CA ILE A 19 22.22 -12.72 -13.18
C ILE A 19 22.64 -11.69 -12.14
N GLU A 20 23.94 -11.50 -11.96
CA GLU A 20 24.49 -10.49 -11.05
C GLU A 20 24.66 -9.15 -11.78
N VAL A 21 24.11 -8.08 -11.21
CA VAL A 21 24.07 -6.74 -11.80
C VAL A 21 24.75 -5.74 -10.89
N GLY A 22 25.67 -4.94 -11.42
CA GLY A 22 26.37 -3.93 -10.63
C GLY A 22 27.54 -3.29 -11.36
N ALA A 23 28.04 -2.17 -10.84
CA ALA A 23 29.12 -1.40 -11.47
C ALA A 23 30.40 -2.24 -11.71
N GLN A 24 30.66 -3.23 -10.85
CA GLN A 24 31.80 -4.15 -10.93
C GLN A 24 31.45 -5.52 -11.52
N ARG A 25 30.21 -5.73 -11.95
CA ARG A 25 29.75 -7.00 -12.56
C ARG A 25 29.87 -6.94 -14.08
N THR A 26 29.74 -8.10 -14.71
CA THR A 26 29.67 -8.20 -16.18
C THR A 26 28.40 -7.52 -16.71
N VAL A 27 27.25 -7.73 -16.06
CA VAL A 27 26.02 -6.99 -16.37
C VAL A 27 25.99 -5.75 -15.50
N LYS A 28 26.07 -4.57 -16.11
CA LYS A 28 26.23 -3.32 -15.35
C LYS A 28 24.92 -2.63 -14.98
N THR A 29 23.87 -2.85 -15.77
CA THR A 29 22.62 -2.12 -15.67
C THR A 29 21.41 -3.05 -15.69
N LEU A 30 20.33 -2.60 -15.06
CA LEU A 30 19.02 -3.25 -15.05
C LEU A 30 18.45 -3.29 -16.46
N SER A 31 18.65 -2.24 -17.27
CA SER A 31 18.29 -2.24 -18.69
C SER A 31 18.99 -3.37 -19.46
N ALA A 32 20.28 -3.62 -19.22
CA ALA A 32 20.99 -4.73 -19.84
C ALA A 32 20.49 -6.08 -19.31
N ALA A 33 20.26 -6.19 -18.00
CA ALA A 33 19.71 -7.39 -17.39
C ALA A 33 18.33 -7.75 -17.97
N SER A 34 17.46 -6.76 -18.21
CA SER A 34 16.11 -7.01 -18.76
C SER A 34 16.09 -7.56 -20.17
N ARG A 35 17.14 -7.29 -20.96
CA ARG A 35 17.35 -7.89 -22.28
C ARG A 35 17.92 -9.31 -22.23
N LEU A 36 18.62 -9.66 -21.15
CA LEU A 36 19.27 -10.97 -20.97
C LEU A 36 18.40 -11.98 -20.22
N ALA A 37 17.53 -11.49 -19.35
CA ALA A 37 16.68 -12.28 -18.47
C ALA A 37 15.70 -13.14 -19.27
N LYS A 38 15.45 -14.33 -18.74
CA LYS A 38 14.44 -15.28 -19.20
C LYS A 38 13.46 -15.56 -18.05
N ASP A 39 12.37 -16.22 -18.38
CA ASP A 39 11.39 -16.64 -17.39
C ASP A 39 12.03 -17.53 -16.34
N GLY A 40 11.70 -17.29 -15.07
CA GLY A 40 12.26 -18.03 -13.93
C GLY A 40 13.61 -17.53 -13.42
N ASP A 41 14.27 -16.57 -14.09
CA ASP A 41 15.58 -16.07 -13.65
C ASP A 41 15.51 -15.27 -12.34
N ILE A 42 16.64 -15.21 -11.64
CA ILE A 42 16.85 -14.34 -10.47
C ILE A 42 17.88 -13.28 -10.84
N ILE A 43 17.57 -12.02 -10.59
CA ILE A 43 18.47 -10.90 -10.80
C ILE A 43 18.90 -10.35 -9.45
N GLU A 44 20.19 -10.51 -9.14
CA GLU A 44 20.80 -10.01 -7.92
C GLU A 44 21.55 -8.72 -8.22
N VAL A 45 21.18 -7.64 -7.56
CA VAL A 45 21.63 -6.30 -7.89
C VAL A 45 22.44 -5.74 -6.74
N ASP A 46 23.73 -5.47 -6.97
CA ASP A 46 24.58 -4.86 -5.96
C ASP A 46 24.02 -3.50 -5.52
N GLY A 47 24.13 -3.17 -4.23
CA GLY A 47 23.74 -1.87 -3.71
C GLY A 47 24.52 -0.73 -4.36
N GLY A 48 23.84 0.37 -4.67
CA GLY A 48 24.44 1.51 -5.35
C GLY A 48 23.43 2.37 -6.11
N ASP A 49 23.92 3.45 -6.72
CA ASP A 49 23.12 4.36 -7.54
C ASP A 49 23.18 3.94 -9.01
N TYR A 50 22.00 3.75 -9.60
CA TYR A 50 21.79 3.40 -11.00
C TYR A 50 21.11 4.59 -11.69
N VAL A 51 21.94 5.49 -12.21
CA VAL A 51 21.50 6.77 -12.80
C VAL A 51 20.99 6.56 -14.22
N GLY A 52 19.75 6.99 -14.49
CA GLY A 52 19.12 6.89 -15.80
C GLY A 52 18.84 5.45 -16.26
N ASP A 53 18.95 4.47 -15.35
CA ASP A 53 18.83 3.05 -15.67
C ASP A 53 17.38 2.59 -15.61
N VAL A 54 16.71 2.69 -16.76
CA VAL A 54 15.30 2.38 -16.93
C VAL A 54 15.13 1.07 -17.70
N ALA A 55 14.08 0.32 -17.39
CA ALA A 55 13.90 -1.03 -17.92
C ALA A 55 12.44 -1.37 -18.21
N VAL A 56 12.26 -2.20 -19.25
CA VAL A 56 10.98 -2.87 -19.53
C VAL A 56 11.17 -4.35 -19.20
N TRP A 57 10.26 -4.88 -18.39
CA TRP A 57 10.25 -6.27 -17.94
C TRP A 57 9.05 -7.00 -18.52
N THR A 58 9.32 -7.99 -19.37
CA THR A 58 8.30 -8.81 -20.05
C THR A 58 8.33 -10.27 -19.62
N GLN A 59 9.36 -10.68 -18.88
CA GLN A 59 9.57 -12.04 -18.40
C GLN A 59 8.56 -12.43 -17.31
N ASN A 60 8.29 -13.73 -17.20
CA ASN A 60 7.44 -14.35 -16.19
C ASN A 60 8.27 -15.05 -15.09
N ASP A 61 7.72 -15.14 -13.88
CA ASP A 61 8.36 -15.75 -12.71
C ASP A 61 9.77 -15.19 -12.45
N LEU A 62 9.92 -13.87 -12.54
CA LEU A 62 11.19 -13.19 -12.33
C LEU A 62 11.29 -12.62 -10.91
N THR A 63 12.44 -12.82 -10.26
CA THR A 63 12.76 -12.17 -8.98
C THR A 63 13.92 -11.21 -9.17
N ILE A 64 13.76 -9.95 -8.78
CA ILE A 64 14.82 -8.95 -8.77
C ILE A 64 15.00 -8.45 -7.35
N ARG A 65 16.21 -8.61 -6.80
CA ARG A 65 16.51 -8.22 -5.41
C ARG A 65 17.82 -7.47 -5.30
N ALA A 66 17.82 -6.43 -4.47
CA ALA A 66 19.04 -5.73 -4.10
C ALA A 66 19.82 -6.56 -3.06
N ASN A 67 21.13 -6.68 -3.27
CA ASN A 67 22.08 -7.35 -2.40
C ASN A 67 23.15 -6.35 -1.93
N ASN A 68 23.74 -6.59 -0.76
CA ASN A 68 24.82 -5.74 -0.20
C ASN A 68 24.45 -4.26 0.00
N GLY A 69 23.16 -3.95 0.16
CA GLY A 69 22.65 -2.59 0.29
C GLY A 69 21.40 -2.37 -0.54
N ARG A 70 20.92 -1.13 -0.61
CA ARG A 70 19.79 -0.75 -1.48
C ARG A 70 20.29 -0.38 -2.87
N ALA A 71 19.57 -0.79 -3.89
CA ALA A 71 19.77 -0.31 -5.26
C ALA A 71 18.85 0.90 -5.51
N ARG A 72 19.44 2.07 -5.78
CA ARG A 72 18.74 3.33 -6.00
C ARG A 72 18.66 3.63 -7.49
N LEU A 73 17.48 3.48 -8.06
CA LEU A 73 17.20 3.83 -9.44
C LEU A 73 16.82 5.32 -9.50
N LEU A 74 17.75 6.13 -10.00
CA LEU A 74 17.58 7.57 -10.11
C LEU A 74 17.18 7.89 -11.54
N ALA A 75 15.92 8.29 -11.76
CA ALA A 75 15.40 8.50 -13.12
C ALA A 75 16.23 9.53 -13.90
N GLN A 76 16.59 10.66 -13.28
CA GLN A 76 17.32 11.78 -13.91
C GLN A 76 16.77 12.15 -15.32
N GLY A 77 15.44 12.22 -15.43
CA GLY A 77 14.76 12.53 -16.70
C GLY A 77 14.65 11.36 -17.68
N ALA A 78 15.29 10.22 -17.42
CA ALA A 78 15.09 9.00 -18.17
C ALA A 78 13.77 8.31 -17.76
N SER A 79 13.11 7.68 -18.73
CA SER A 79 11.95 6.83 -18.50
C SER A 79 11.88 5.73 -19.56
N ALA A 80 11.45 4.55 -19.15
CA ALA A 80 11.10 3.47 -20.06
C ALA A 80 9.75 3.79 -20.71
N GLU A 81 9.72 3.81 -22.04
CA GLU A 81 8.52 4.04 -22.86
C GLU A 81 7.74 5.32 -22.53
N SER A 82 8.40 6.36 -22.01
CA SER A 82 7.74 7.58 -21.52
C SER A 82 6.69 7.32 -20.42
N LYS A 83 6.87 6.24 -19.62
CA LYS A 83 5.91 5.82 -18.59
C LYS A 83 6.47 5.82 -17.18
N GLY A 84 7.72 5.39 -16.98
CA GLY A 84 8.27 5.26 -15.64
C GLY A 84 9.70 4.74 -15.61
N ILE A 85 10.30 4.58 -14.43
CA ILE A 85 11.63 3.97 -14.30
C ILE A 85 11.55 2.53 -14.79
N TRP A 86 10.60 1.75 -14.28
CA TRP A 86 10.30 0.41 -14.78
C TRP A 86 8.90 0.32 -15.36
N VAL A 87 8.78 -0.39 -16.48
CA VAL A 87 7.49 -0.87 -17.01
C VAL A 87 7.45 -2.38 -16.84
N VAL A 88 6.49 -2.87 -16.06
CA VAL A 88 6.32 -4.29 -15.76
C VAL A 88 5.04 -4.78 -16.41
N ARG A 89 5.17 -5.77 -17.31
CA ARG A 89 4.04 -6.39 -18.03
C ARG A 89 4.18 -7.91 -18.19
N GLY A 90 5.05 -8.51 -17.38
CA GLY A 90 5.24 -9.95 -17.28
C GLY A 90 4.08 -10.67 -16.59
N GLY A 91 4.26 -11.96 -16.29
CA GLY A 91 3.30 -12.73 -15.48
C GLY A 91 3.53 -12.47 -13.99
N LYS A 92 4.33 -13.29 -13.32
CA LYS A 92 4.68 -13.17 -11.90
C LYS A 92 6.03 -12.47 -11.72
N PHE A 93 6.08 -11.44 -10.88
CA PHE A 93 7.26 -10.58 -10.73
C PHE A 93 7.45 -10.16 -9.27
N THR A 94 8.68 -10.27 -8.75
CA THR A 94 9.02 -9.83 -7.40
C THR A 94 10.15 -8.81 -7.43
N VAL A 95 9.99 -7.70 -6.69
CA VAL A 95 10.97 -6.63 -6.55
C VAL A 95 11.27 -6.42 -5.07
N GLU A 96 12.55 -6.52 -4.69
CA GLU A 96 12.96 -6.40 -3.29
C GLU A 96 14.12 -5.40 -3.09
N GLY A 97 13.96 -4.46 -2.17
CA GLY A 97 15.09 -3.65 -1.66
C GLY A 97 15.49 -2.43 -2.51
N PHE A 98 14.66 -2.03 -3.48
CA PHE A 98 14.95 -0.93 -4.42
C PHE A 98 14.39 0.42 -3.97
N ASP A 99 15.06 1.50 -4.38
CA ASP A 99 14.49 2.85 -4.35
C ASP A 99 14.24 3.34 -5.77
N PHE A 100 13.04 3.81 -6.04
CA PHE A 100 12.61 4.40 -7.29
C PHE A 100 12.43 5.90 -7.08
N VAL A 101 13.30 6.71 -7.68
CA VAL A 101 13.40 8.14 -7.36
C VAL A 101 13.29 9.03 -8.59
N GLY A 102 12.40 10.00 -8.52
CA GLY A 102 12.38 11.14 -9.45
C GLY A 102 11.80 10.87 -10.84
N ALA A 103 10.97 9.83 -11.01
CA ALA A 103 10.34 9.55 -12.30
C ALA A 103 9.34 10.64 -12.67
N THR A 104 9.60 11.36 -13.75
CA THR A 104 8.68 12.36 -14.32
C THR A 104 8.65 12.24 -15.84
N VAL A 105 7.48 12.40 -16.44
CA VAL A 105 7.29 12.31 -17.90
C VAL A 105 6.39 13.44 -18.41
N SER A 106 6.34 13.66 -19.72
CA SER A 106 5.57 14.75 -20.35
C SER A 106 4.10 14.77 -19.95
N ASP A 107 3.53 13.58 -19.76
CA ASP A 107 2.11 13.37 -19.46
C ASP A 107 1.82 13.49 -17.96
N ARG A 108 2.82 13.87 -17.14
CA ARG A 108 2.69 14.11 -15.69
C ARG A 108 2.22 12.88 -14.90
N ASN A 109 2.56 11.70 -15.41
CA ASN A 109 2.18 10.42 -14.83
C ASN A 109 3.36 9.43 -14.75
N GLY A 110 4.59 9.95 -14.72
CA GLY A 110 5.82 9.19 -14.65
C GLY A 110 5.86 8.37 -13.36
N ALA A 111 5.95 7.05 -13.50
CA ALA A 111 5.86 6.15 -12.36
C ALA A 111 7.23 5.61 -11.93
N GLY A 112 7.45 5.35 -10.64
CA GLY A 112 8.55 4.48 -10.22
C GLY A 112 8.42 3.10 -10.87
N ILE A 113 7.24 2.48 -10.73
CA ILE A 113 6.84 1.32 -11.54
C ILE A 113 5.50 1.59 -12.23
N ARG A 114 5.49 1.47 -13.57
CA ARG A 114 4.27 1.32 -14.37
C ARG A 114 3.94 -0.16 -14.50
N PHE A 115 2.93 -0.63 -13.78
CA PHE A 115 2.54 -2.04 -13.74
C PHE A 115 1.33 -2.31 -14.63
N GLU A 116 1.52 -2.90 -15.80
CA GLU A 116 0.43 -3.01 -16.80
C GLU A 116 -0.46 -4.23 -16.61
N LYS A 117 0.11 -5.38 -16.25
CA LYS A 117 -0.61 -6.65 -16.02
C LYS A 117 0.28 -7.67 -15.31
N GLY A 118 -0.36 -8.69 -14.72
CA GLY A 118 0.29 -9.84 -14.09
C GLY A 118 0.11 -9.87 -12.58
N ASP A 119 1.07 -10.47 -11.87
CA ASP A 119 1.17 -10.52 -10.41
C ASP A 119 2.48 -9.83 -10.00
N LEU A 120 2.38 -8.69 -9.34
CA LEU A 120 3.54 -7.93 -8.86
C LEU A 120 3.59 -7.96 -7.34
N ARG A 121 4.70 -8.46 -6.79
CA ARG A 121 5.08 -8.31 -5.38
C ARG A 121 6.20 -7.27 -5.26
N VAL A 122 5.98 -6.28 -4.40
CA VAL A 122 6.95 -5.24 -4.05
C VAL A 122 7.23 -5.30 -2.56
N GLU A 123 8.50 -5.53 -2.21
CA GLU A 123 8.92 -5.74 -0.83
C GLU A 123 10.11 -4.86 -0.46
N ASN A 124 10.03 -4.19 0.69
CA ASN A 124 11.13 -3.36 1.19
C ASN A 124 11.60 -2.30 0.17
N CYS A 125 10.68 -1.75 -0.63
CA CYS A 125 10.97 -0.74 -1.65
C CYS A 125 10.63 0.68 -1.17
N ARG A 126 11.21 1.69 -1.81
CA ARG A 126 10.82 3.10 -1.63
C ARG A 126 10.50 3.72 -2.98
N PHE A 127 9.46 4.52 -3.01
CA PHE A 127 9.02 5.28 -4.18
C PHE A 127 8.96 6.75 -3.77
N LEU A 128 9.94 7.53 -4.21
CA LEU A 128 10.15 8.89 -3.74
C LEU A 128 10.19 9.87 -4.90
N GLU A 129 9.49 10.99 -4.75
CA GLU A 129 9.61 12.14 -5.67
C GLU A 129 9.28 11.84 -7.15
N ASN A 130 8.50 10.80 -7.41
CA ASN A 130 7.97 10.49 -8.74
C ASN A 130 6.66 11.25 -8.98
N ASP A 131 6.19 11.37 -10.22
CA ASP A 131 4.80 11.81 -10.44
C ASP A 131 3.85 10.78 -9.79
N ASN A 132 4.09 9.47 -10.04
CA ASN A 132 3.42 8.39 -9.33
C ASN A 132 4.44 7.42 -8.71
N GLY A 133 4.21 6.93 -7.49
CA GLY A 133 5.07 5.89 -6.94
C GLY A 133 4.91 4.58 -7.73
N ILE A 134 3.69 4.04 -7.73
CA ILE A 134 3.26 2.97 -8.63
C ILE A 134 1.97 3.41 -9.33
N LEU A 135 1.90 3.16 -10.64
CA LEU A 135 0.69 3.35 -11.44
C LEU A 135 0.36 2.05 -12.17
N THR A 136 -0.80 1.46 -11.89
CA THR A 136 -1.22 0.19 -12.52
C THR A 136 -2.13 0.39 -13.74
N GLY A 137 -2.16 -0.62 -14.60
CA GLY A 137 -3.20 -0.82 -15.61
C GLY A 137 -4.54 -1.23 -15.01
N SER A 138 -5.46 -1.68 -15.85
CA SER A 138 -6.84 -2.05 -15.48
C SER A 138 -7.21 -3.46 -15.94
N ASN A 139 -6.32 -4.43 -15.72
CA ASN A 139 -6.58 -5.84 -16.01
C ASN A 139 -7.12 -6.54 -14.75
N PRO A 140 -8.38 -7.06 -14.76
CA PRO A 140 -9.01 -7.67 -13.60
C PRO A 140 -8.33 -8.97 -13.12
N ASP A 141 -7.50 -9.61 -13.95
CA ASP A 141 -6.72 -10.79 -13.55
C ASP A 141 -5.43 -10.42 -12.82
N SER A 142 -5.09 -9.13 -12.74
CA SER A 142 -3.83 -8.69 -12.15
C SER A 142 -3.91 -8.51 -10.64
N THR A 143 -2.80 -8.80 -9.96
CA THR A 143 -2.65 -8.61 -8.53
C THR A 143 -1.43 -7.76 -8.19
N LEU A 144 -1.56 -6.92 -7.16
CA LEU A 144 -0.47 -6.12 -6.61
C LEU A 144 -0.38 -6.36 -5.10
N GLU A 145 0.75 -6.89 -4.64
CA GLU A 145 1.09 -7.04 -3.23
C GLU A 145 2.26 -6.12 -2.87
N ILE A 146 2.06 -5.27 -1.87
CA ILE A 146 3.06 -4.34 -1.35
C ILE A 146 3.31 -4.67 0.11
N VAL A 147 4.58 -4.88 0.46
CA VAL A 147 5.00 -5.26 1.81
C VAL A 147 6.15 -4.37 2.25
N ASN A 148 6.07 -3.86 3.48
CA ASN A 148 7.17 -3.15 4.13
C ASN A 148 7.79 -2.06 3.24
N SER A 149 6.96 -1.30 2.50
CA SER A 149 7.44 -0.33 1.49
C SER A 149 7.02 1.10 1.85
N GLU A 150 7.66 2.09 1.23
CA GLU A 150 7.44 3.52 1.52
C GLU A 150 7.14 4.28 0.25
N PHE A 151 6.17 5.17 0.35
CA PHE A 151 5.73 6.06 -0.71
C PHE A 151 5.68 7.47 -0.15
N GLY A 152 6.54 8.35 -0.67
CA GLY A 152 6.75 9.66 -0.09
C GLY A 152 7.00 10.72 -1.14
N ASN A 153 6.43 11.91 -0.98
CA ASN A 153 6.71 13.07 -1.82
C ASN A 153 6.45 12.84 -3.32
N ASN A 154 5.62 11.86 -3.68
CA ASN A 154 5.20 11.67 -5.07
C ASN A 154 4.01 12.57 -5.39
N GLY A 155 3.78 12.83 -6.66
CA GLY A 155 2.74 13.72 -7.18
C GLY A 155 3.34 14.89 -7.96
N PHE A 156 2.61 15.32 -8.97
CA PHE A 156 2.93 16.45 -9.83
C PHE A 156 2.28 17.76 -9.35
N GLY A 157 1.40 17.71 -8.33
CA GLY A 157 0.64 18.88 -7.88
C GLY A 157 -0.65 19.15 -8.67
N ASP A 158 -1.11 18.17 -9.46
CA ASP A 158 -2.29 18.29 -10.35
C ASP A 158 -3.55 17.60 -9.82
N GLY A 159 -3.45 16.91 -8.69
CA GLY A 159 -4.53 16.10 -8.11
C GLY A 159 -4.86 14.81 -8.86
N GLN A 160 -4.12 14.46 -9.90
CA GLN A 160 -4.32 13.23 -10.70
C GLN A 160 -3.19 12.21 -10.52
N SER A 161 -2.04 12.68 -10.07
CA SER A 161 -0.84 11.90 -9.77
C SER A 161 -0.76 11.61 -8.25
N HIS A 162 -0.32 10.42 -7.86
CA HIS A 162 -0.50 9.90 -6.49
C HIS A 162 0.71 9.12 -5.99
N ASN A 163 0.82 8.93 -4.68
CA ASN A 163 1.77 7.97 -4.10
C ASN A 163 1.53 6.56 -4.67
N LEU A 164 0.31 6.05 -4.55
CA LEU A 164 -0.11 4.79 -5.17
C LEU A 164 -1.42 4.95 -5.94
N TYR A 165 -1.36 4.70 -7.26
CA TYR A 165 -2.53 4.66 -8.14
C TYR A 165 -2.75 3.23 -8.64
N VAL A 166 -3.82 2.60 -8.16
CA VAL A 166 -4.26 1.29 -8.62
C VAL A 166 -5.51 1.42 -9.48
N GLY A 167 -5.39 1.03 -10.75
CA GLY A 167 -6.48 0.87 -11.71
C GLY A 167 -7.39 -0.30 -11.39
N ALA A 168 -8.27 -0.66 -12.34
CA ALA A 168 -9.28 -1.71 -12.12
C ALA A 168 -8.68 -3.13 -12.23
N ILE A 169 -7.84 -3.50 -11.25
CA ILE A 169 -7.24 -4.83 -11.13
C ILE A 169 -8.05 -5.75 -10.21
N GLY A 170 -7.68 -7.03 -10.12
CA GLY A 170 -8.39 -8.00 -9.29
C GLY A 170 -8.17 -7.79 -7.80
N LEU A 171 -6.90 -7.66 -7.38
CA LEU A 171 -6.51 -7.60 -5.98
C LEU A 171 -5.39 -6.58 -5.72
N LEU A 172 -5.61 -5.74 -4.73
CA LEU A 172 -4.56 -4.98 -4.05
C LEU A 172 -4.40 -5.50 -2.61
N LYS A 173 -3.17 -5.78 -2.21
CA LYS A 173 -2.79 -6.06 -0.82
C LYS A 173 -1.64 -5.16 -0.40
N VAL A 174 -1.76 -4.48 0.74
CA VAL A 174 -0.74 -3.58 1.28
C VAL A 174 -0.56 -3.87 2.77
N THR A 175 0.68 -4.14 3.19
CA THR A 175 0.98 -4.46 4.60
C THR A 175 2.29 -3.84 5.09
N GLY A 176 2.31 -3.37 6.33
CA GLY A 176 3.53 -2.88 7.00
C GLY A 176 4.16 -1.68 6.32
N SER A 177 3.41 -0.94 5.49
CA SER A 177 3.92 0.08 4.59
C SER A 177 3.61 1.49 5.08
N TYR A 178 4.40 2.45 4.61
CA TYR A 178 4.35 3.85 4.99
C TYR A 178 4.03 4.74 3.79
N PHE A 179 3.00 5.56 3.89
CA PHE A 179 2.61 6.52 2.87
C PHE A 179 2.54 7.91 3.50
N HIS A 180 3.19 8.89 2.88
CA HIS A 180 3.22 10.25 3.38
C HIS A 180 3.42 11.31 2.30
N HIS A 181 3.06 12.55 2.61
CA HIS A 181 3.34 13.74 1.80
C HIS A 181 3.04 13.55 0.31
N ALA A 182 1.81 13.19 -0.07
CA ALA A 182 1.47 13.28 -1.49
C ALA A 182 1.46 14.76 -1.90
N LYS A 183 2.10 15.10 -3.02
CA LYS A 183 2.13 16.46 -3.58
C LYS A 183 0.82 16.70 -4.33
N VAL A 184 -0.23 16.98 -3.56
CA VAL A 184 -1.62 16.89 -4.04
C VAL A 184 -1.94 15.44 -4.46
N GLY A 185 -3.20 15.13 -4.77
CA GLY A 185 -3.60 13.75 -5.06
C GLY A 185 -3.63 12.90 -3.80
N HIS A 186 -3.51 11.57 -3.89
CA HIS A 186 -3.81 10.68 -2.76
C HIS A 186 -2.57 9.95 -2.24
N LEU A 187 -2.57 9.61 -0.94
CA LEU A 187 -1.60 8.64 -0.41
C LEU A 187 -1.85 7.26 -1.03
N LEU A 188 -3.12 6.84 -1.12
CA LEU A 188 -3.52 5.58 -1.77
C LEU A 188 -4.87 5.73 -2.48
N LYS A 189 -4.89 5.57 -3.80
CA LYS A 189 -6.11 5.46 -4.62
C LYS A 189 -6.20 4.09 -5.26
N SER A 190 -7.30 3.36 -5.05
CA SER A 190 -7.48 2.03 -5.64
C SER A 190 -8.85 1.76 -6.26
N ARG A 191 -8.84 1.27 -7.50
CA ARG A 191 -10.00 0.73 -8.22
C ARG A 191 -10.03 -0.80 -8.25
N ALA A 192 -9.17 -1.46 -7.47
CA ALA A 192 -9.15 -2.92 -7.46
C ALA A 192 -10.49 -3.48 -6.96
N GLY A 193 -10.90 -4.63 -7.50
CA GLY A 193 -12.13 -5.31 -7.08
C GLY A 193 -12.09 -5.75 -5.61
N ARG A 194 -10.91 -6.16 -5.13
CA ARG A 194 -10.64 -6.47 -3.72
C ARG A 194 -9.42 -5.72 -3.20
N ASN A 195 -9.53 -5.17 -2.00
CA ASN A 195 -8.50 -4.37 -1.34
C ASN A 195 -8.26 -4.89 0.08
N LEU A 196 -7.01 -5.25 0.40
CA LEU A 196 -6.56 -5.72 1.71
C LEU A 196 -5.50 -4.76 2.25
N ILE A 197 -5.90 -3.79 3.05
CA ILE A 197 -5.04 -2.71 3.54
C ILE A 197 -4.83 -2.92 5.04
N PHE A 198 -3.71 -3.55 5.42
CA PHE A 198 -3.47 -4.02 6.79
C PHE A 198 -2.22 -3.45 7.42
N TYR A 199 -2.32 -2.95 8.65
CA TYR A 199 -1.14 -2.64 9.48
C TYR A 199 -0.18 -1.65 8.80
N ASN A 200 -0.74 -0.60 8.19
CA ASN A 200 0.03 0.44 7.51
C ASN A 200 -0.05 1.76 8.27
N ARG A 201 0.85 2.67 7.91
CA ARG A 201 0.77 4.09 8.28
C ARG A 201 0.53 4.90 7.02
N LEU A 202 -0.62 5.53 6.92
CA LEU A 202 -1.02 6.45 5.84
C LEU A 202 -1.23 7.82 6.46
N THR A 203 -0.14 8.53 6.71
CA THR A 203 -0.14 9.80 7.43
C THR A 203 0.47 10.85 6.52
N ASP A 204 -0.27 11.93 6.25
CA ASP A 204 0.23 12.98 5.36
C ASP A 204 1.32 13.85 6.02
N GLU A 205 1.45 13.72 7.36
CA GLU A 205 2.42 14.38 8.23
C GLU A 205 2.33 15.92 8.23
N ILE A 206 3.19 16.56 9.04
CA ILE A 206 3.27 18.02 9.12
C ILE A 206 3.66 18.60 7.76
N GLY A 207 2.83 19.51 7.25
CA GLY A 207 3.06 20.16 5.96
C GLY A 207 2.60 19.35 4.75
N GLY A 208 2.00 18.18 4.96
CA GLY A 208 1.35 17.40 3.92
C GLY A 208 0.20 18.14 3.23
N GLY A 209 0.01 17.88 1.95
CA GLY A 209 -1.04 18.46 1.11
C GLY A 209 -1.79 17.43 0.28
N ALA A 210 -1.88 16.17 0.74
CA ALA A 210 -2.71 15.17 0.11
C ALA A 210 -4.18 15.64 0.08
N SER A 211 -4.94 15.11 -0.87
CA SER A 211 -6.39 15.24 -0.96
C SER A 211 -7.05 14.16 -0.11
N TYR A 212 -6.95 12.88 -0.48
CA TYR A 212 -7.39 11.76 0.38
C TYR A 212 -6.19 10.93 0.85
N GLU A 213 -6.19 10.53 2.11
CA GLU A 213 -5.25 9.52 2.62
C GLU A 213 -5.59 8.14 2.06
N LEU A 214 -6.88 7.83 1.89
CA LEU A 214 -7.32 6.56 1.34
C LEU A 214 -8.60 6.70 0.52
N GLU A 215 -8.53 6.29 -0.76
CA GLU A 215 -9.69 6.35 -1.64
C GLU A 215 -9.94 5.04 -2.40
N PHE A 216 -11.19 4.61 -2.39
CA PHE A 216 -11.74 3.55 -3.23
C PHE A 216 -12.81 4.15 -4.16
N PRO A 217 -12.43 4.87 -5.23
CA PRO A 217 -13.36 5.68 -6.02
C PRO A 217 -14.51 4.87 -6.63
N ASN A 218 -14.29 3.59 -6.98
CA ASN A 218 -15.33 2.72 -7.56
C ASN A 218 -15.90 1.68 -6.57
N GLY A 219 -15.63 1.83 -5.27
CA GLY A 219 -16.06 0.89 -4.24
C GLY A 219 -15.38 -0.48 -4.37
N GLY A 220 -16.17 -1.55 -4.41
CA GLY A 220 -15.69 -2.93 -4.38
C GLY A 220 -15.70 -3.54 -2.98
N LEU A 221 -14.79 -4.49 -2.73
CA LEU A 221 -14.61 -5.12 -1.43
C LEU A 221 -13.32 -4.61 -0.78
N ALA A 222 -13.43 -3.84 0.30
CA ALA A 222 -12.28 -3.25 0.97
C ALA A 222 -12.22 -3.64 2.46
N TYR A 223 -11.09 -4.21 2.86
CA TYR A 223 -10.73 -4.47 4.25
C TYR A 223 -9.59 -3.55 4.65
N VAL A 224 -9.87 -2.64 5.58
CA VAL A 224 -8.95 -1.64 6.10
C VAL A 224 -8.83 -1.92 7.60
N ILE A 225 -7.76 -2.62 7.98
CA ILE A 225 -7.63 -3.21 9.32
C ILE A 225 -6.30 -2.80 9.97
N GLY A 226 -6.36 -2.25 11.19
CA GLY A 226 -5.16 -1.99 11.97
C GLY A 226 -4.27 -0.88 11.40
N ASN A 227 -4.81 0.08 10.64
CA ASN A 227 -4.02 1.15 10.04
C ASN A 227 -4.07 2.43 10.88
N LEU A 228 -2.95 3.15 10.94
CA LEU A 228 -2.91 4.54 11.33
C LEU A 228 -3.13 5.39 10.08
N ILE A 229 -4.17 6.23 10.06
CA ILE A 229 -4.51 7.08 8.91
C ILE A 229 -4.69 8.51 9.41
N GLN A 230 -3.93 9.46 8.87
CA GLN A 230 -3.94 10.85 9.33
C GLN A 230 -3.93 11.83 8.17
N GLN A 231 -4.89 12.76 8.18
CA GLN A 231 -4.80 13.96 7.36
C GLN A 231 -4.05 15.09 8.07
N SER A 232 -3.29 15.85 7.28
CA SER A 232 -2.53 17.01 7.73
C SER A 232 -3.44 18.18 8.08
N SER A 233 -2.93 19.14 8.85
CA SER A 233 -3.61 20.43 9.07
C SER A 233 -3.75 21.27 7.79
N THR A 234 -2.94 20.97 6.77
CA THR A 234 -2.89 21.65 5.47
C THR A 234 -3.47 20.83 4.30
N THR A 235 -4.05 19.65 4.58
CA THR A 235 -4.73 18.80 3.59
C THR A 235 -5.80 19.57 2.79
N GLU A 236 -5.86 19.36 1.47
CA GLU A 236 -6.76 20.08 0.56
C GLU A 236 -8.23 19.66 0.70
N ASN A 237 -8.49 18.36 0.86
CA ASN A 237 -9.84 17.82 0.93
C ASN A 237 -10.19 17.47 2.38
N PRO A 238 -11.33 17.90 2.92
CA PRO A 238 -11.69 17.60 4.31
C PRO A 238 -11.88 16.12 4.65
N THR A 239 -11.95 15.24 3.65
CA THR A 239 -12.30 13.83 3.83
C THR A 239 -11.04 12.98 3.96
N VAL A 240 -10.96 12.13 4.99
CA VAL A 240 -9.82 11.22 5.17
C VAL A 240 -9.95 9.97 4.29
N ILE A 241 -11.11 9.30 4.38
CA ILE A 241 -11.40 8.07 3.63
C ILE A 241 -12.63 8.28 2.75
N SER A 242 -12.50 7.98 1.45
CA SER A 242 -13.58 8.08 0.49
C SER A 242 -13.88 6.75 -0.22
N PHE A 243 -15.16 6.40 -0.31
CA PHE A 243 -15.61 5.13 -0.88
C PHE A 243 -16.78 5.33 -1.84
N GLY A 244 -16.54 5.03 -3.12
CA GLY A 244 -17.55 5.11 -4.19
C GLY A 244 -17.74 6.50 -4.80
N ALA A 245 -16.82 7.44 -4.59
CA ALA A 245 -16.97 8.82 -5.08
C ALA A 245 -17.17 8.93 -6.60
N GLU A 246 -16.60 8.01 -7.39
CA GLU A 246 -16.72 7.94 -8.85
C GLU A 246 -17.77 6.90 -9.31
N GLY A 247 -18.59 6.39 -8.40
CA GLY A 247 -19.67 5.43 -8.70
C GLY A 247 -19.22 3.98 -8.68
N TYR A 248 -20.12 3.11 -8.21
CA TYR A 248 -19.84 1.69 -8.05
C TYR A 248 -19.77 0.94 -9.38
N ARG A 249 -18.83 0.01 -9.48
CA ARG A 249 -18.72 -0.94 -10.61
C ARG A 249 -19.14 -2.37 -10.23
N ALA A 250 -18.96 -2.73 -8.97
CA ALA A 250 -19.35 -4.04 -8.45
C ALA A 250 -20.83 -4.04 -8.01
N GLN A 251 -21.48 -5.20 -8.11
CA GLN A 251 -22.85 -5.40 -7.59
C GLN A 251 -22.91 -5.33 -6.07
N SER A 252 -21.85 -5.76 -5.39
CA SER A 252 -21.71 -5.70 -3.93
C SER A 252 -20.56 -4.78 -3.56
N ASN A 253 -20.84 -3.78 -2.73
CA ASN A 253 -19.84 -2.82 -2.24
C ASN A 253 -19.81 -2.87 -0.71
N ARG A 254 -18.69 -3.31 -0.15
CA ARG A 254 -18.52 -3.51 1.30
C ARG A 254 -17.20 -2.93 1.78
N LEU A 255 -17.26 -2.15 2.84
CA LEU A 255 -16.11 -1.54 3.49
C LEU A 255 -16.01 -2.00 4.94
N PHE A 256 -14.92 -2.68 5.29
CA PHE A 256 -14.59 -3.06 6.65
C PHE A 256 -13.51 -2.13 7.18
N LEU A 257 -13.84 -1.33 8.19
CA LEU A 257 -12.93 -0.45 8.92
C LEU A 257 -12.82 -0.99 10.34
N VAL A 258 -11.80 -1.81 10.60
CA VAL A 258 -11.66 -2.49 11.90
C VAL A 258 -10.35 -2.12 12.57
N ASN A 259 -10.41 -1.68 13.82
CA ASN A 259 -9.22 -1.36 14.61
C ASN A 259 -8.27 -0.35 13.95
N ASN A 260 -8.79 0.65 13.24
CA ASN A 260 -7.95 1.74 12.72
C ASN A 260 -7.87 2.88 13.74
N THR A 261 -6.79 3.65 13.70
CA THR A 261 -6.71 4.97 14.34
C THR A 261 -6.78 6.01 13.24
N LEU A 262 -7.83 6.82 13.23
CA LEU A 262 -8.07 7.87 12.24
C LEU A 262 -7.85 9.23 12.90
N VAL A 263 -7.03 10.07 12.27
CA VAL A 263 -6.58 11.35 12.84
C VAL A 263 -6.87 12.48 11.87
N ASP A 264 -7.54 13.51 12.38
CA ASP A 264 -7.88 14.73 11.68
C ASP A 264 -7.21 15.91 12.36
N MET A 265 -6.14 16.42 11.75
CA MET A 265 -5.40 17.57 12.26
C MET A 265 -5.91 18.92 11.72
N ARG A 266 -7.01 18.94 10.96
CA ARG A 266 -7.53 20.19 10.37
C ARG A 266 -8.16 21.08 11.46
N PRO A 267 -7.76 22.35 11.61
CA PRO A 267 -8.32 23.23 12.65
C PRO A 267 -9.84 23.38 12.60
N GLN A 268 -10.39 23.46 11.40
CA GLN A 268 -11.82 23.56 11.10
C GLN A 268 -12.57 22.22 11.21
N GLY A 269 -11.85 21.11 11.36
CA GLY A 269 -12.37 19.75 11.29
C GLY A 269 -12.59 19.26 9.86
N GLY A 270 -12.49 17.95 9.69
CA GLY A 270 -12.78 17.19 8.49
C GLY A 270 -13.75 16.04 8.76
N GLN A 271 -13.91 15.17 7.79
CA GLN A 271 -14.76 13.99 7.82
C GLN A 271 -13.90 12.74 7.73
N PHE A 272 -13.99 11.84 8.72
CA PHE A 272 -13.24 10.57 8.66
C PHE A 272 -13.64 9.69 7.48
N LEU A 273 -14.93 9.63 7.17
CA LEU A 273 -15.46 8.71 6.18
C LEU A 273 -16.58 9.32 5.34
N ARG A 274 -16.40 9.29 4.02
CA ARG A 274 -17.43 9.60 3.02
C ARG A 274 -17.76 8.36 2.19
N VAL A 275 -19.01 7.94 2.20
CA VAL A 275 -19.48 6.75 1.46
C VAL A 275 -20.67 7.15 0.59
N LYS A 276 -20.64 6.78 -0.70
CA LYS A 276 -21.82 6.91 -1.57
C LYS A 276 -22.93 5.93 -1.11
N GLY A 277 -24.20 6.29 -1.31
CA GLY A 277 -25.30 5.35 -1.05
C GLY A 277 -25.22 4.11 -1.94
N GLY A 278 -25.52 2.93 -1.40
CA GLY A 278 -25.45 1.63 -2.11
C GLY A 278 -24.28 0.71 -1.68
N ALA A 279 -23.57 1.06 -0.61
CA ALA A 279 -22.61 0.19 0.06
C ALA A 279 -23.09 -0.25 1.44
N ASN A 280 -22.43 -1.26 2.01
CA ASN A 280 -22.57 -1.65 3.41
C ASN A 280 -21.23 -1.43 4.14
N VAL A 281 -21.27 -0.79 5.30
CA VAL A 281 -20.08 -0.44 6.09
C VAL A 281 -20.04 -1.26 7.38
N PHE A 282 -18.88 -1.79 7.72
CA PHE A 282 -18.61 -2.44 8.99
C PHE A 282 -17.46 -1.70 9.67
N ALA A 283 -17.79 -0.77 10.55
CA ALA A 283 -16.84 0.08 11.24
C ALA A 283 -16.84 -0.24 12.74
N VAL A 284 -15.82 -0.99 13.18
CA VAL A 284 -15.77 -1.53 14.55
C VAL A 284 -14.39 -1.33 15.19
N ASN A 285 -14.35 -1.00 16.47
CA ASN A 285 -13.10 -0.85 17.24
C ASN A 285 -12.18 0.27 16.75
N ASN A 286 -12.66 1.32 16.07
CA ASN A 286 -11.79 2.40 15.60
C ASN A 286 -11.58 3.46 16.70
N LEU A 287 -10.41 4.09 16.70
CA LEU A 287 -10.15 5.33 17.45
C LEU A 287 -10.17 6.51 16.49
N LEU A 288 -10.81 7.60 16.92
CA LEU A 288 -11.04 8.79 16.14
C LEU A 288 -10.47 10.00 16.89
N VAL A 289 -9.48 10.66 16.31
CA VAL A 289 -8.88 11.88 16.86
C VAL A 289 -9.29 13.04 16.00
N GLY A 290 -10.32 13.76 16.41
CA GLY A 290 -10.93 14.81 15.59
C GLY A 290 -12.38 15.09 15.98
N LYS A 291 -12.97 16.06 15.29
CA LYS A 291 -14.30 16.62 15.64
C LYS A 291 -15.48 15.85 15.05
N SER A 292 -15.27 15.05 14.01
CA SER A 292 -16.33 14.30 13.34
C SER A 292 -16.51 12.91 13.92
N THR A 293 -17.66 12.31 13.67
CA THR A 293 -17.90 10.89 13.97
C THR A 293 -17.72 10.05 12.71
N LEU A 294 -17.74 8.72 12.85
CA LEU A 294 -17.47 7.79 11.74
C LEU A 294 -18.72 7.43 10.94
N GLU A 295 -19.92 7.71 11.47
CA GLU A 295 -21.20 7.43 10.83
C GLU A 295 -21.33 8.22 9.52
N SER A 296 -21.32 7.51 8.39
CA SER A 296 -21.35 8.15 7.07
C SER A 296 -22.77 8.36 6.51
N GLY A 297 -23.82 8.09 7.31
CA GLY A 297 -25.22 8.11 6.86
C GLY A 297 -25.61 6.96 5.92
N VAL A 298 -24.74 5.96 5.74
CA VAL A 298 -24.98 4.75 4.94
C VAL A 298 -25.21 3.56 5.86
N ALA A 299 -26.04 2.61 5.44
CA ALA A 299 -26.31 1.38 6.19
C ALA A 299 -25.01 0.65 6.57
N GLY A 300 -24.96 0.16 7.80
CA GLY A 300 -23.77 -0.51 8.33
C GLY A 300 -23.85 -0.86 9.81
N ASP A 301 -22.84 -1.59 10.27
CA ASP A 301 -22.55 -1.82 11.68
C ASP A 301 -21.48 -0.80 12.13
N TYR A 302 -21.88 0.18 12.91
CA TYR A 302 -21.00 1.18 13.52
C TYR A 302 -21.07 1.01 15.03
N ARG A 303 -20.04 0.42 15.64
CA ARG A 303 -20.02 0.19 17.09
C ARG A 303 -18.61 0.17 17.64
N ASN A 304 -18.50 0.51 18.93
CA ASN A 304 -17.22 0.50 19.63
C ASN A 304 -16.15 1.38 18.95
N ASN A 305 -16.58 2.47 18.31
CA ASN A 305 -15.71 3.51 17.78
C ASN A 305 -15.69 4.65 18.78
N PHE A 306 -14.51 5.15 19.15
CA PHE A 306 -14.36 6.16 20.19
C PHE A 306 -13.70 7.41 19.64
N ASN A 307 -14.35 8.55 19.82
CA ASN A 307 -13.69 9.84 19.74
C ASN A 307 -12.84 10.06 20.99
N VAL A 308 -11.56 10.35 20.79
CA VAL A 308 -10.57 10.59 21.85
C VAL A 308 -9.70 11.79 21.49
N ASP A 309 -9.12 12.43 22.51
CA ASP A 309 -8.17 13.51 22.33
C ASP A 309 -6.73 12.98 22.17
N LEU A 310 -5.82 13.82 21.70
CA LEU A 310 -4.40 13.49 21.52
C LEU A 310 -3.72 13.05 22.82
N ASP A 311 -4.24 13.46 23.98
CA ASP A 311 -3.69 13.12 25.29
C ASP A 311 -4.04 11.69 25.75
N GLU A 312 -4.87 10.95 25.00
CA GLU A 312 -5.17 9.55 25.25
C GLU A 312 -4.01 8.61 24.87
N PHE A 313 -3.04 9.13 24.10
CA PHE A 313 -1.91 8.39 23.58
C PHE A 313 -0.60 8.67 24.33
N VAL A 314 0.38 7.78 24.17
CA VAL A 314 1.72 7.91 24.76
C VAL A 314 2.42 9.20 24.31
N LEU A 315 2.47 9.45 22.98
CA LEU A 315 3.11 10.65 22.43
C LEU A 315 2.63 10.95 21.00
N ALA A 316 1.33 11.25 20.84
CA ALA A 316 0.72 11.47 19.53
C ALA A 316 1.40 12.56 18.68
N VAL A 317 1.97 13.60 19.30
CA VAL A 317 2.73 14.66 18.59
C VAL A 317 4.02 14.16 17.93
N ARG A 318 4.47 12.95 18.27
CA ARG A 318 5.55 12.23 17.58
C ARG A 318 5.05 10.96 16.91
N GLU A 319 3.76 10.93 16.60
CA GLU A 319 3.10 9.87 15.83
C GLU A 319 3.12 8.51 16.55
N ASP A 320 3.23 8.55 17.88
CA ASP A 320 3.05 7.39 18.76
C ASP A 320 1.62 7.37 19.30
N PHE A 321 0.76 6.65 18.57
CA PHE A 321 -0.66 6.47 18.88
C PHE A 321 -0.95 5.20 19.68
N HIS A 322 0.01 4.67 20.44
CA HIS A 322 -0.32 3.69 21.49
C HIS A 322 -1.12 4.37 22.59
N LEU A 323 -2.16 3.71 23.09
CA LEU A 323 -2.90 4.19 24.27
C LEU A 323 -1.97 4.34 25.46
N LYS A 324 -2.10 5.43 26.22
CA LYS A 324 -1.28 5.67 27.42
C LYS A 324 -1.56 4.60 28.50
N PRO A 325 -0.58 4.27 29.35
CA PRO A 325 -0.80 3.41 30.50
C PRO A 325 -1.98 3.91 31.35
N GLY A 326 -2.89 3.00 31.71
CA GLY A 326 -4.09 3.31 32.50
C GLY A 326 -5.27 3.85 31.70
N SER A 327 -5.16 3.99 30.37
CA SER A 327 -6.30 4.25 29.50
C SER A 327 -7.44 3.25 29.78
N LYS A 328 -8.67 3.76 29.86
CA LYS A 328 -9.87 2.94 30.06
C LYS A 328 -10.28 2.16 28.80
N LEU A 329 -9.66 2.47 27.66
CA LEU A 329 -9.89 1.81 26.36
C LEU A 329 -9.03 0.56 26.18
N ILE A 330 -8.02 0.36 27.03
CA ILE A 330 -7.23 -0.87 27.05
C ILE A 330 -8.16 -2.06 27.35
N GLY A 331 -8.12 -3.09 26.50
CA GLY A 331 -8.96 -4.28 26.65
C GLY A 331 -10.44 -4.09 26.26
N LYS A 332 -10.80 -2.96 25.63
CA LYS A 332 -12.18 -2.66 25.23
C LYS A 332 -12.52 -3.03 23.79
N ALA A 333 -11.63 -3.67 23.04
CA ALA A 333 -12.00 -4.17 21.72
C ALA A 333 -13.13 -5.20 21.85
N VAL A 334 -14.18 -5.04 21.05
CA VAL A 334 -15.23 -6.04 20.93
C VAL A 334 -14.83 -7.06 19.88
N MET A 335 -15.27 -8.31 20.06
CA MET A 335 -15.02 -9.37 19.10
C MET A 335 -15.71 -9.07 17.77
N VAL A 336 -15.01 -9.42 16.69
CA VAL A 336 -15.50 -9.34 15.31
C VAL A 336 -15.11 -10.65 14.63
N ASP A 337 -16.11 -11.37 14.12
CA ASP A 337 -15.89 -12.64 13.44
C ASP A 337 -15.18 -12.44 12.10
N ALA A 338 -14.54 -13.51 11.61
CA ALA A 338 -14.01 -13.50 10.25
C ALA A 338 -15.14 -13.44 9.24
N ILE A 339 -14.98 -12.61 8.19
CA ILE A 339 -15.96 -12.46 7.11
C ILE A 339 -15.27 -12.78 5.79
N ASP A 340 -15.88 -13.66 5.00
CA ASP A 340 -15.35 -14.16 3.72
C ASP A 340 -13.91 -14.71 3.82
N GLY A 341 -13.62 -15.41 4.92
CA GLY A 341 -12.29 -15.99 5.18
C GLY A 341 -11.21 -14.97 5.57
N VAL A 342 -11.56 -13.70 5.78
CA VAL A 342 -10.64 -12.67 6.28
C VAL A 342 -10.85 -12.48 7.77
N ALA A 343 -9.79 -12.69 8.55
CA ALA A 343 -9.79 -12.37 9.98
C ALA A 343 -9.89 -10.85 10.16
N LEU A 344 -10.89 -10.40 10.92
CA LEU A 344 -11.11 -8.97 11.16
C LEU A 344 -10.39 -8.45 12.41
N ARG A 345 -10.05 -9.34 13.34
CA ARG A 345 -9.24 -9.00 14.51
C ARG A 345 -7.76 -8.87 14.12
N PRO A 346 -7.11 -7.70 14.32
CA PRO A 346 -5.69 -7.54 14.08
C PRO A 346 -4.83 -8.58 14.79
N MET A 347 -3.85 -9.13 14.07
CA MET A 347 -2.83 -10.05 14.61
C MET A 347 -1.43 -9.43 14.60
N ALA A 348 -1.32 -8.21 14.09
CA ALA A 348 -0.11 -7.42 14.09
C ALA A 348 -0.49 -5.94 14.20
N GLU A 349 0.49 -5.11 14.50
CA GLU A 349 0.42 -3.66 14.37
C GLU A 349 1.55 -3.15 13.47
N TYR A 350 1.39 -1.94 12.98
CA TYR A 350 2.46 -1.27 12.23
C TYR A 350 3.64 -0.94 13.15
N LYS A 351 4.87 -1.13 12.64
CA LYS A 351 6.10 -0.69 13.29
C LYS A 351 6.92 0.15 12.32
N HIS A 352 7.03 1.44 12.63
CA HIS A 352 7.81 2.41 11.87
C HIS A 352 9.30 1.97 11.79
N PRO A 353 10.01 2.19 10.65
CA PRO A 353 9.57 2.93 9.46
C PRO A 353 8.75 2.15 8.44
N ARG A 354 8.84 0.82 8.39
CA ARG A 354 8.18 -0.02 7.36
C ARG A 354 8.20 -1.50 7.76
N SER A 355 7.45 -1.87 8.78
CA SER A 355 7.37 -3.26 9.23
C SER A 355 6.10 -3.49 10.04
N VAL A 356 5.92 -4.72 10.52
CA VAL A 356 4.86 -5.05 11.47
C VAL A 356 5.43 -5.71 12.72
N ARG A 357 4.78 -5.49 13.87
CA ARG A 357 5.01 -6.26 15.10
C ARG A 357 3.85 -7.23 15.29
N ALA A 358 4.15 -8.52 15.40
CA ALA A 358 3.13 -9.53 15.69
C ALA A 358 2.57 -9.37 17.12
N LEU A 359 1.27 -9.56 17.28
CA LEU A 359 0.55 -9.46 18.55
C LEU A 359 0.25 -10.85 19.09
N ARG A 360 0.73 -11.14 20.31
CA ARG A 360 0.40 -12.40 20.98
C ARG A 360 -1.07 -12.39 21.38
N GLY A 361 -1.88 -13.21 20.72
CA GLY A 361 -3.32 -13.32 20.99
C GLY A 361 -4.21 -12.30 20.28
N GLY A 362 -3.64 -11.47 19.40
CA GLY A 362 -4.37 -10.45 18.64
C GLY A 362 -4.74 -9.19 19.42
N ALA A 363 -5.27 -8.19 18.72
CA ALA A 363 -5.68 -6.91 19.32
C ALA A 363 -6.68 -7.09 20.47
N ILE A 364 -6.52 -6.28 21.52
CA ILE A 364 -7.40 -6.25 22.70
C ILE A 364 -8.02 -4.87 22.93
N SER A 365 -7.48 -3.83 22.30
CA SER A 365 -7.93 -2.44 22.45
C SER A 365 -8.49 -1.93 21.12
N PRO A 366 -9.42 -0.96 21.11
CA PRO A 366 -9.73 -0.21 19.89
C PRO A 366 -8.49 0.51 19.36
N GLY A 367 -8.47 0.81 18.06
CA GLY A 367 -7.36 1.51 17.39
C GLY A 367 -6.30 0.57 16.82
N ALA A 368 -5.35 1.17 16.09
CA ALA A 368 -4.34 0.46 15.31
C ALA A 368 -3.17 -0.06 16.14
N MET A 369 -2.79 0.67 17.20
CA MET A 369 -1.62 0.39 18.03
C MET A 369 -2.06 -0.34 19.31
N GLN A 370 -1.36 -1.41 19.71
CA GLN A 370 -1.85 -2.42 20.65
C GLN A 370 -0.93 -2.72 21.84
#